data_AF-A0A539DY82-F1
#
_entry.id   AF-A0A539DY82-F1
#
_cell.length_a   1.000
_cell.length_b   1.000
_cell.length_c   1.000
_cell.angle_alpha   90.00
_cell.angle_beta   90.00
_cell.angle_gamma   90.00
#
_symmetry.space_group_name_H-M   'P 1'
#
loop_
_entity.id
_entity.type
_entity.pdbx_description
1 polymer ?
#
loop_
_entity_poly.entity_id
_entity_poly.type
_entity_poly.pdbx_seq_one_letter_code
_entity_poly.pdbx_strand_id
1 'polypeptide(L)'
;MPEVLLGLAAVGLVVMTGRARSGALGGGSFAFEAVLIPLAVLVPPAYSIIAGSRVYDGLRHFLFIIPPLAVLAGVGGSWLWGWTAGHRWGRTTFIALCAGGALEALVSMCLLHPYQYVYFNRVSGGFAGAAGRFESDYYGMSFRELNRTMVEHLWRTDRERFVEDEYRLFGCADGFFFEWQAPSNFTYARNRDHSLDFFMSYDRHGCNENLSDRPILVDVRRMGRTLSLVRDLRGSP
;
A
#
# COMPACT_ATOMS: atom_id res chain seq x y z
N MET A 1 -1.26 0.57 -7.99
CA MET A 1 -2.15 0.31 -9.14
C MET A 1 -1.37 -0.40 -10.24
N PRO A 2 -1.88 -1.49 -10.84
CA PRO A 2 -1.18 -2.23 -11.89
C PRO A 2 -0.85 -1.36 -13.10
N GLU A 3 0.30 -1.60 -13.73
CA GLU A 3 0.83 -0.83 -14.86
C GLU A 3 -0.06 -0.94 -16.08
N VAL A 4 -0.60 -2.12 -16.34
CA VAL A 4 -1.50 -2.35 -17.48
C VAL A 4 -2.75 -1.48 -17.35
N LEU A 5 -3.32 -1.37 -16.15
CA LEU A 5 -4.48 -0.51 -15.90
C LEU A 5 -4.13 0.96 -16.22
N LEU A 6 -2.98 1.44 -15.75
CA LEU A 6 -2.51 2.81 -15.99
C LEU A 6 -2.27 3.08 -17.48
N GLY A 7 -1.64 2.14 -18.19
CA GLY A 7 -1.41 2.23 -19.62
C GLY A 7 -2.71 2.28 -20.43
N LEU A 8 -3.67 1.40 -20.10
CA LEU A 8 -4.99 1.41 -20.73
C LEU A 8 -5.75 2.70 -20.42
N ALA A 9 -5.68 3.20 -19.18
CA ALA A 9 -6.33 4.45 -18.81
C ALA A 9 -5.75 5.66 -19.55
N ALA A 10 -4.43 5.70 -19.74
CA ALA A 10 -3.78 6.75 -20.53
C ALA A 10 -4.24 6.73 -22.00
N VAL A 11 -4.36 5.54 -22.61
CA VAL A 11 -4.92 5.40 -23.96
C VAL A 11 -6.39 5.85 -24.00
N GLY A 12 -7.19 5.45 -23.00
CA GLY A 12 -8.58 5.88 -22.89
C GLY A 12 -8.73 7.40 -22.81
N LEU A 13 -7.86 8.07 -22.05
CA LEU A 13 -7.80 9.52 -21.95
C LEU A 13 -7.53 10.17 -23.32
N VAL A 14 -6.54 9.68 -24.07
CA VAL A 14 -6.24 10.17 -25.42
C VAL A 14 -7.40 9.95 -26.38
N VAL A 15 -8.03 8.78 -26.33
CA VAL A 15 -9.17 8.43 -27.19
C VAL A 15 -10.38 9.32 -26.91
N MET A 16 -10.73 9.55 -25.65
CA MET A 16 -11.87 10.40 -25.30
C MET A 16 -11.62 11.88 -25.64
N THR A 17 -10.42 12.40 -25.34
CA THR A 17 -10.07 13.78 -25.69
C THR A 17 -9.97 13.99 -27.20
N GLY A 18 -9.46 13.02 -27.95
CA GLY A 18 -9.43 13.03 -29.41
C GLY A 18 -10.82 13.04 -30.02
N ARG A 19 -11.71 12.16 -29.55
CA ARG A 19 -13.13 12.13 -29.98
C ARG A 19 -13.88 13.41 -29.62
N ALA A 20 -13.57 13.99 -28.46
CA ALA A 20 -14.15 15.25 -28.04
C ALA A 20 -13.77 16.42 -28.96
N ARG A 21 -12.50 16.47 -29.38
CA ARG A 21 -11.99 17.48 -30.30
C ARG A 21 -12.48 17.31 -31.74
N SER A 22 -12.65 16.07 -32.20
CA SER A 22 -13.05 15.79 -33.58
C SER A 22 -14.55 15.97 -33.83
N GLY A 23 -15.33 16.42 -32.83
CA GLY A 23 -16.79 16.54 -32.94
C GLY A 23 -17.51 15.20 -33.17
N ALA A 24 -16.80 14.08 -33.01
CA ALA A 24 -17.33 12.73 -33.24
C ALA A 24 -18.12 12.19 -32.03
N LEU A 25 -18.46 13.08 -31.08
CA LEU A 25 -19.27 12.78 -29.92
C LEU A 25 -20.74 12.73 -30.36
N GLY A 26 -21.28 11.52 -30.50
CA GLY A 26 -22.72 11.35 -30.66
C GLY A 26 -23.45 11.81 -29.39
N GLY A 27 -24.28 12.86 -29.51
CA GLY A 27 -25.16 13.34 -28.44
C GLY A 27 -24.49 14.08 -27.28
N GLY A 28 -25.22 15.01 -26.65
CA GLY A 28 -24.70 15.87 -25.59
C GLY A 28 -24.27 15.15 -24.30
N SER A 29 -24.80 13.95 -24.02
CA SER A 29 -24.43 13.16 -22.83
C SER A 29 -23.01 12.59 -22.93
N PHE A 30 -22.61 12.07 -24.09
CA PHE A 30 -21.28 11.48 -24.27
C PHE A 30 -20.17 12.55 -24.28
N ALA A 31 -20.48 13.75 -24.79
CA ALA A 31 -19.59 14.90 -24.71
C ALA A 31 -19.27 15.29 -23.26
N PHE A 32 -20.28 15.27 -22.40
CA PHE A 32 -20.17 15.60 -20.99
C PHE A 32 -19.34 14.55 -20.23
N GLU A 33 -19.59 13.27 -20.47
CA GLU A 33 -18.80 12.16 -19.88
C GLU A 33 -17.32 12.21 -20.29
N ALA A 34 -17.04 12.49 -21.57
CA ALA A 34 -15.69 12.58 -22.10
C ALA A 34 -14.84 13.71 -21.47
N VAL A 35 -15.48 14.70 -20.84
CA VAL A 35 -14.81 15.78 -20.10
C VAL A 35 -14.78 15.48 -18.60
N LEU A 36 -15.91 15.07 -18.02
CA LEU A 36 -16.02 14.84 -16.58
C LEU A 36 -15.14 13.69 -16.08
N ILE A 37 -15.06 12.58 -16.80
CA ILE A 37 -14.31 11.39 -16.35
C ILE A 37 -12.81 11.71 -16.25
N PRO A 38 -12.15 12.28 -17.28
CA PRO A 38 -10.78 12.76 -17.15
C PRO A 38 -10.58 13.75 -16.02
N LEU A 39 -11.51 14.70 -15.86
CA LEU A 39 -11.43 15.72 -14.84
C LEU A 39 -11.48 15.10 -13.44
N ALA A 40 -12.38 14.15 -13.22
CA ALA A 40 -12.51 13.41 -11.96
C ALA A 40 -11.25 12.60 -11.61
N VAL A 41 -10.49 12.15 -12.61
CA VAL A 41 -9.23 11.41 -12.40
C VAL A 41 -8.05 12.34 -12.17
N LEU A 42 -7.98 13.45 -12.92
CA LEU A 42 -6.78 14.30 -12.97
C LEU A 42 -6.81 15.46 -11.97
N VAL A 43 -7.96 16.09 -11.74
CA VAL A 43 -8.04 17.30 -10.90
C VAL A 43 -7.72 17.03 -9.44
N PRO A 44 -8.27 16.00 -8.77
CA PRO A 44 -8.01 15.81 -7.34
C PRO A 44 -6.52 15.57 -7.01
N PRO A 45 -5.77 14.70 -7.74
CA PRO A 45 -4.34 14.55 -7.53
C PRO A 45 -3.54 15.78 -7.96
N ALA A 46 -3.92 16.44 -9.07
CA ALA A 46 -3.21 17.65 -9.49
C ALA A 46 -3.37 18.77 -8.44
N TYR A 47 -4.58 18.93 -7.90
CA TYR A 47 -4.86 19.89 -6.85
C TYR A 47 -4.07 19.59 -5.57
N SER A 48 -4.00 18.33 -5.13
CA SER A 48 -3.24 17.97 -3.93
C SER A 48 -1.74 18.26 -4.09
N ILE A 49 -1.18 18.04 -5.28
CA ILE A 49 0.22 18.36 -5.61
C ILE A 49 0.44 19.88 -5.61
N ILE A 50 -0.42 20.64 -6.30
CA ILE A 50 -0.30 22.10 -6.42
C ILE A 50 -0.45 22.79 -5.06
N ALA A 51 -1.41 22.33 -4.25
CA ALA A 51 -1.64 22.87 -2.91
C ALA A 51 -0.58 22.46 -1.89
N GLY A 52 0.34 21.54 -2.23
CA GLY A 52 1.32 20.99 -1.29
C GLY A 52 0.67 20.26 -0.12
N SER A 53 -0.53 19.68 -0.34
CA SER A 53 -1.30 19.03 0.70
C SER A 53 -0.54 17.82 1.26
N ARG A 54 -0.46 17.73 2.59
CA ARG A 54 0.05 16.52 3.26
C ARG A 54 -0.97 15.40 3.11
N VAL A 55 -0.76 14.53 2.12
CA VAL A 55 -1.56 13.33 1.95
C VAL A 55 -1.03 12.26 2.89
N TYR A 56 -1.81 11.94 3.90
CA TYR A 56 -1.53 10.83 4.82
C TYR A 56 -2.20 9.54 4.31
N ASP A 57 -1.76 8.38 4.76
CA ASP A 57 -2.50 7.11 4.60
C ASP A 57 -2.68 6.65 3.13
N GLY A 58 -1.67 6.93 2.31
CA GLY A 58 -1.54 6.40 0.94
C GLY A 58 -2.72 6.72 0.02
N LEU A 59 -3.28 5.70 -0.63
CA LEU A 59 -4.35 5.87 -1.63
C LEU A 59 -5.73 6.16 -1.03
N ARG A 60 -5.90 6.13 0.30
CA ARG A 60 -7.22 6.22 0.95
C ARG A 60 -7.96 7.50 0.56
N HIS A 61 -7.23 8.61 0.50
CA HIS A 61 -7.76 9.92 0.10
C HIS A 61 -8.12 10.01 -1.39
N PHE A 62 -7.78 9.00 -2.20
CA PHE A 62 -7.99 8.98 -3.65
C PHE A 62 -8.80 7.77 -4.12
N LEU A 63 -9.46 7.05 -3.21
CA LEU A 63 -10.27 5.87 -3.56
C LEU A 63 -11.37 6.18 -4.57
N PHE A 64 -11.92 7.40 -4.54
CA PHE A 64 -12.94 7.86 -5.48
C PHE A 64 -12.44 8.00 -6.93
N ILE A 65 -11.12 8.01 -7.16
CA ILE A 65 -10.52 8.04 -8.51
C ILE A 65 -10.53 6.65 -9.15
N ILE A 66 -10.61 5.57 -8.36
CA ILE A 66 -10.53 4.20 -8.87
C ILE A 66 -11.64 3.89 -9.87
N PRO A 67 -12.95 4.16 -9.60
CA PRO A 67 -14.00 3.88 -10.57
C PRO A 67 -13.84 4.63 -11.91
N PRO A 68 -13.65 5.97 -11.96
CA PRO A 68 -13.49 6.66 -13.23
C PRO A 68 -12.19 6.27 -13.95
N LEU A 69 -11.11 5.94 -13.22
CA LEU A 69 -9.88 5.41 -13.82
C LEU A 69 -10.12 4.05 -14.48
N ALA A 70 -10.93 3.17 -13.89
CA ALA A 70 -11.31 1.90 -14.49
C ALA A 70 -12.14 2.09 -15.76
N VAL A 71 -13.03 3.10 -15.80
CA VAL A 71 -13.77 3.47 -17.01
C VAL A 71 -12.80 3.92 -18.11
N LEU A 72 -11.83 4.79 -17.82
CA LEU A 72 -10.78 5.17 -18.77
C LEU A 72 -10.04 3.95 -19.31
N ALA A 73 -9.64 3.03 -18.43
CA ALA A 73 -8.95 1.80 -18.83
C ALA A 73 -9.82 0.93 -19.76
N GLY A 74 -11.13 0.84 -19.49
CA GLY A 74 -12.08 0.15 -20.36
C GLY A 74 -12.20 0.79 -21.75
N VAL A 75 -12.28 2.12 -21.83
CA VAL A 75 -12.30 2.85 -23.10
C VAL A 75 -11.01 2.62 -23.88
N GLY A 76 -9.84 2.73 -23.23
CA GLY A 76 -8.56 2.48 -23.89
C GLY A 76 -8.39 1.04 -24.33
N GLY A 77 -8.81 0.08 -23.51
CA GLY A 77 -8.79 -1.35 -23.84
C GLY A 77 -9.69 -1.70 -25.02
N SER A 78 -10.92 -1.18 -25.06
CA SER A 78 -11.85 -1.42 -26.17
C SER A 78 -11.34 -0.82 -27.49
N TRP A 79 -10.75 0.38 -27.44
CA TRP A 79 -10.15 1.00 -28.61
C TRP A 79 -8.94 0.21 -29.11
N LEU A 80 -8.02 -0.19 -28.22
CA LEU A 80 -6.86 -1.02 -28.57
C LEU A 80 -7.28 -2.37 -29.13
N TRP A 81 -8.31 -3.00 -28.55
CA TRP A 81 -8.85 -4.25 -29.06
C TRP A 81 -9.34 -4.11 -30.51
N GLY A 82 -10.05 -3.03 -30.83
CA GLY A 82 -10.46 -2.73 -32.21
C GLY A 82 -9.25 -2.47 -33.13
N TRP A 83 -8.29 -1.67 -32.67
CA TRP A 83 -7.09 -1.33 -33.45
C TRP A 83 -6.20 -2.54 -33.76
N THR A 84 -6.10 -3.49 -32.82
CA THR A 84 -5.31 -4.71 -32.99
C THR A 84 -5.88 -5.68 -34.02
N ALA A 85 -7.17 -5.56 -34.39
CA ALA A 85 -7.79 -6.41 -35.40
C ALA A 85 -7.18 -6.21 -36.81
N GLY A 86 -6.60 -5.04 -37.09
CA GLY A 86 -5.92 -4.76 -38.35
C GLY A 86 -4.49 -5.31 -38.45
N HIS A 87 -3.97 -5.92 -37.38
CA HIS A 87 -2.57 -6.34 -37.29
C HIS A 87 -2.48 -7.84 -37.07
N ARG A 88 -1.68 -8.54 -37.89
CA ARG A 88 -1.52 -10.00 -37.87
C ARG A 88 -1.32 -10.60 -36.47
N TRP A 89 -0.57 -9.93 -35.60
CA TRP A 89 -0.23 -10.41 -34.25
C TRP A 89 -0.77 -9.49 -33.15
N GLY A 90 -1.51 -8.44 -33.51
CA GLY A 90 -1.92 -7.38 -32.58
C GLY A 90 -2.74 -7.92 -31.41
N ARG A 91 -3.74 -8.77 -31.70
CA ARG A 91 -4.60 -9.36 -30.67
C ARG A 91 -3.82 -10.26 -29.73
N THR A 92 -2.94 -11.11 -30.27
CA THR A 92 -2.11 -12.01 -29.47
C THR A 92 -1.19 -11.22 -28.55
N THR A 93 -0.51 -10.19 -29.06
CA THR A 93 0.35 -9.32 -28.26
C THR A 93 -0.45 -8.61 -27.16
N PHE A 94 -1.63 -8.06 -27.48
CA PHE A 94 -2.47 -7.39 -26.49
C PHE A 94 -2.93 -8.34 -25.38
N ILE A 95 -3.41 -9.54 -25.73
CA ILE A 95 -3.81 -10.56 -24.75
C ILE A 95 -2.61 -10.97 -23.89
N ALA A 96 -1.45 -11.20 -24.49
CA ALA A 96 -0.23 -11.57 -23.77
C ALA A 96 0.21 -10.47 -22.78
N LEU A 97 0.12 -9.19 -23.15
CA LEU A 97 0.42 -8.07 -22.26
C LEU A 97 -0.56 -7.99 -21.08
N CYS A 98 -1.87 -8.11 -21.34
CA CYS A 98 -2.89 -8.11 -20.30
C CYS A 98 -2.73 -9.32 -19.35
N ALA A 99 -2.50 -10.51 -19.89
CA ALA A 99 -2.26 -11.73 -19.11
C ALA A 99 -0.97 -11.63 -18.29
N GLY A 100 0.12 -11.10 -18.88
CA GLY A 100 1.38 -10.87 -18.18
C GLY A 100 1.24 -9.89 -17.01
N GLY A 101 0.51 -8.79 -17.20
CA GLY A 101 0.23 -7.85 -16.12
C GLY A 101 -0.68 -8.42 -15.03
N ALA A 102 -1.68 -9.21 -15.39
CA ALA A 102 -2.53 -9.90 -14.42
C ALA A 102 -1.72 -10.94 -13.61
N LEU A 103 -0.84 -11.68 -14.27
CA LEU A 103 0.06 -12.64 -13.61
C LEU A 103 1.03 -11.94 -12.67
N GLU A 104 1.62 -10.81 -13.06
CA GLU A 104 2.47 -9.98 -12.19
C GLU A 104 1.72 -9.55 -10.93
N ALA A 105 0.50 -9.03 -11.09
CA ALA A 105 -0.33 -8.61 -9.97
C ALA A 105 -0.66 -9.79 -9.04
N LEU A 106 -0.98 -10.97 -9.60
CA LEU A 106 -1.24 -12.18 -8.82
C LEU A 106 0.00 -12.64 -8.04
N VAL A 107 1.17 -12.69 -8.68
CA VAL A 107 2.43 -13.05 -8.01
C VAL A 107 2.73 -12.06 -6.88
N SER A 108 2.56 -10.76 -7.14
CA SER A 108 2.72 -9.72 -6.12
C SER A 108 1.75 -9.89 -4.95
N MET A 109 0.48 -10.22 -5.22
CA MET A 109 -0.51 -10.52 -4.18
C MET A 109 -0.13 -11.74 -3.33
N CYS A 110 0.39 -12.80 -3.96
CA CYS A 110 0.87 -13.98 -3.24
C CYS A 110 2.07 -13.65 -2.35
N LEU A 111 3.05 -12.91 -2.88
CA LEU A 111 4.28 -12.54 -2.15
C LEU A 111 4.02 -11.54 -1.02
N LEU A 112 3.00 -10.68 -1.16
CA LEU A 112 2.61 -9.73 -0.13
C LEU A 112 1.61 -10.31 0.87
N HIS A 113 1.05 -11.51 0.66
CA HIS A 113 0.02 -12.07 1.52
C HIS A 113 0.45 -12.09 3.01
N PRO A 114 -0.43 -11.68 3.97
CA PRO A 114 -1.82 -11.19 3.81
C PRO A 114 -1.93 -9.66 3.68
N TYR A 115 -0.85 -8.97 3.30
CA TYR A 115 -0.72 -7.52 3.26
C TYR A 115 -0.72 -6.97 1.83
N GLN A 116 -1.60 -7.45 0.96
CA GLN A 116 -1.62 -7.07 -0.46
C GLN A 116 -1.83 -5.55 -0.68
N TYR A 117 -2.42 -4.87 0.30
CA TYR A 117 -2.70 -3.45 0.24
C TYR A 117 -1.44 -2.56 0.22
N VAL A 118 -0.29 -3.09 0.67
CA VAL A 118 1.01 -2.38 0.63
C VAL A 118 1.68 -2.45 -0.74
N TYR A 119 0.98 -2.97 -1.77
CA TYR A 119 1.50 -3.11 -3.11
C TYR A 119 1.83 -1.76 -3.76
N PHE A 120 3.04 -1.68 -4.33
CA PHE A 120 3.47 -0.61 -5.22
C PHE A 120 3.86 -1.18 -6.58
N ASN A 121 3.49 -0.46 -7.64
CA ASN A 121 3.80 -0.88 -9.00
C ASN A 121 5.29 -0.68 -9.31
N ARG A 122 5.81 -1.41 -10.29
CA ARG A 122 7.21 -1.38 -10.70
C ARG A 122 7.63 -0.04 -11.27
N VAL A 123 6.72 0.70 -11.91
CA VAL A 123 6.97 2.07 -12.41
C VAL A 123 7.35 3.01 -11.27
N SER A 124 6.74 2.85 -10.09
CA SER A 124 7.09 3.59 -8.88
C SER A 124 8.33 3.03 -8.15
N GLY A 125 8.98 1.99 -8.69
CA GLY A 125 10.11 1.30 -8.05
C GLY A 125 9.72 0.04 -7.28
N GLY A 126 8.45 -0.39 -7.36
CA GLY A 126 7.92 -1.54 -6.64
C GLY A 126 7.90 -1.32 -5.12
N PHE A 127 7.53 -2.37 -4.38
CA PHE A 127 7.48 -2.30 -2.91
C PHE A 127 8.83 -1.88 -2.29
N ALA A 128 9.92 -2.43 -2.81
CA ALA A 128 11.26 -2.11 -2.30
C ALA A 128 11.72 -0.68 -2.60
N GLY A 129 11.27 -0.08 -3.71
CA GLY A 129 11.56 1.31 -4.06
C GLY A 129 10.61 2.29 -3.37
N ALA A 130 9.43 1.86 -2.93
CA ALA A 130 8.49 2.74 -2.24
C ALA A 130 8.94 3.08 -0.81
N ALA A 131 9.74 2.22 -0.18
CA ALA A 131 10.27 2.42 1.16
C ALA A 131 10.96 3.80 1.32
N GLY A 132 10.62 4.51 2.39
CA GLY A 132 11.14 5.85 2.70
C GLY A 132 10.62 6.98 1.81
N ARG A 133 9.92 6.67 0.71
CA ARG A 133 9.26 7.66 -0.16
C ARG A 133 7.75 7.70 0.01
N PHE A 134 7.16 6.56 0.36
CA PHE A 134 5.73 6.38 0.59
C PHE A 134 5.53 5.57 1.87
N GLU A 135 4.37 5.77 2.50
CA GLU A 135 3.96 4.98 3.67
C GLU A 135 3.49 3.60 3.22
N SER A 136 4.15 2.55 3.70
CA SER A 136 3.82 1.16 3.34
C SER A 136 2.59 0.64 4.10
N ASP A 137 2.72 0.40 5.41
CA ASP A 137 1.71 -0.24 6.27
C ASP A 137 0.96 0.79 7.13
N TYR A 138 0.31 1.79 6.52
CA TYR A 138 -0.31 2.88 7.28
C TYR A 138 -1.49 2.44 8.18
N TYR A 139 -2.14 1.32 7.90
CA TYR A 139 -3.20 0.76 8.75
C TYR A 139 -2.66 -0.05 9.93
N GLY A 140 -1.37 -0.40 9.94
CA GLY A 140 -0.78 -1.25 10.98
C GLY A 140 -1.31 -2.69 10.97
N MET A 141 -1.71 -3.22 9.80
CA MET A 141 -2.26 -4.58 9.71
C MET A 141 -1.19 -5.63 10.06
N SER A 142 0.09 -5.30 9.89
CA SER A 142 1.17 -6.22 10.25
C SER A 142 1.36 -6.40 11.76
N PHE A 143 0.79 -5.53 12.60
CA PHE A 143 0.91 -5.65 14.06
C PHE A 143 0.36 -6.96 14.61
N ARG A 144 -0.66 -7.53 13.97
CA ARG A 144 -1.19 -8.82 14.41
C ARG A 144 -0.21 -9.96 14.26
N GLU A 145 0.51 -9.99 13.14
CA GLU A 145 1.59 -10.98 12.95
C GLU A 145 2.75 -10.67 13.88
N LEU A 146 3.11 -9.38 14.03
CA LEU A 146 4.19 -8.94 14.90
C LEU A 146 3.96 -9.35 16.36
N ASN A 147 2.77 -9.10 16.90
CA ASN A 147 2.41 -9.43 18.28
C ASN A 147 2.53 -10.93 18.53
N ARG A 148 1.98 -11.74 17.62
CA ARG A 148 2.09 -13.19 17.71
C ARG A 148 3.55 -13.63 17.69
N THR A 149 4.33 -13.12 16.74
CA THR A 149 5.76 -13.46 16.61
C THR A 149 6.56 -13.03 17.84
N MET A 150 6.26 -11.88 18.43
CA MET A 150 6.88 -11.40 19.67
C MET A 150 6.60 -12.33 20.84
N VAL A 151 5.33 -12.68 21.04
CA VAL A 151 4.90 -13.60 22.12
C VAL A 151 5.53 -14.98 21.93
N GLU A 152 5.52 -15.52 20.71
CA GLU A 152 6.16 -16.80 20.39
C GLU A 152 7.67 -16.77 20.62
N HIS A 153 8.33 -15.65 20.29
CA HIS A 153 9.76 -15.47 20.53
C HIS A 153 10.07 -15.51 22.02
N LEU A 154 9.41 -14.66 22.83
CA LEU A 154 9.62 -14.59 24.27
C LEU A 154 9.32 -15.92 24.98
N TRP A 155 8.25 -16.61 24.58
CA TRP A 155 7.93 -17.94 25.09
C TRP A 155 9.03 -18.98 24.81
N ARG A 156 9.72 -18.87 23.68
CA ARG A 156 10.80 -19.80 23.29
C ARG A 156 12.14 -19.46 23.91
N THR A 157 12.46 -18.19 24.07
CA THR A 157 13.78 -17.74 24.51
C THR A 157 13.88 -17.52 26.02
N ASP A 158 12.80 -17.07 26.66
CA ASP A 158 12.82 -16.60 28.05
C ASP A 158 11.50 -16.97 28.75
N ARG A 159 11.19 -18.27 28.75
CA ARG A 159 9.89 -18.79 29.21
C ARG A 159 9.61 -18.49 30.69
N GLU A 160 10.63 -18.54 31.54
CA GLU A 160 10.49 -18.33 32.98
C GLU A 160 10.03 -16.88 33.25
N ARG A 161 10.78 -15.90 32.74
CA ARG A 161 10.37 -14.49 32.80
C ARG A 161 9.06 -14.23 32.08
N PHE A 162 8.76 -14.93 30.99
CA PHE A 162 7.48 -14.75 30.31
C PHE A 162 6.28 -15.07 31.21
N VAL A 163 6.40 -16.05 32.10
CA VAL A 163 5.33 -16.46 33.02
C VAL A 163 5.28 -15.57 34.27
N GLU A 164 6.42 -15.08 34.74
CA GLU A 164 6.54 -14.36 36.00
C GLU A 164 6.43 -12.83 35.87
N ASP A 165 6.98 -12.27 34.78
CA ASP A 165 7.08 -10.83 34.60
C ASP A 165 5.87 -10.24 33.86
N GLU A 166 5.58 -8.97 34.16
CA GLU A 166 4.69 -8.13 33.37
C GLU A 166 5.52 -7.27 32.41
N TYR A 167 5.17 -7.28 31.13
CA TYR A 167 5.87 -6.54 30.09
C TYR A 167 5.15 -5.24 29.73
N ARG A 168 5.87 -4.14 29.74
CA ARG A 168 5.36 -2.83 29.37
C ARG A 168 5.81 -2.45 27.97
N LEU A 169 4.84 -2.23 27.09
CA LEU A 169 5.07 -1.91 25.69
C LEU A 169 4.56 -0.51 25.36
N PHE A 170 5.30 0.23 24.54
CA PHE A 170 4.86 1.48 23.94
C PHE A 170 5.19 1.46 22.46
N GLY A 171 4.40 2.15 21.64
CA GLY A 171 4.66 2.18 20.22
C GLY A 171 3.97 3.32 19.50
N CYS A 172 4.19 3.36 18.19
CA CYS A 172 3.47 4.30 17.32
C CYS A 172 2.08 3.81 16.91
N ALA A 173 1.74 2.56 17.23
CA ALA A 173 0.42 2.00 17.02
C ALA A 173 -0.55 2.52 18.08
N ASP A 174 -1.84 2.42 17.82
CA ASP A 174 -2.84 2.55 18.90
C ASP A 174 -2.73 1.32 19.82
N GLY A 175 -2.64 1.56 21.13
CA GLY A 175 -2.53 0.50 22.13
C GLY A 175 -3.66 -0.51 22.10
N PHE A 176 -4.85 -0.09 21.62
CA PHE A 176 -6.00 -0.95 21.43
C PHE A 176 -5.69 -2.22 20.62
N PHE A 177 -4.91 -2.11 19.54
CA PHE A 177 -4.58 -3.27 18.70
C PHE A 177 -3.69 -4.28 19.41
N PHE A 178 -2.85 -3.80 20.34
CA PHE A 178 -1.95 -4.63 21.10
C PHE A 178 -2.67 -5.31 22.27
N GLU A 179 -3.35 -4.53 23.10
CA GLU A 179 -4.07 -5.04 24.28
C GLU A 179 -5.11 -6.10 23.93
N TRP A 180 -5.73 -6.00 22.75
CA TRP A 180 -6.72 -6.99 22.31
C TRP A 180 -6.10 -8.34 21.91
N GLN A 181 -4.82 -8.38 21.54
CA GLN A 181 -4.16 -9.56 20.96
C GLN A 181 -3.06 -10.14 21.84
N ALA A 182 -2.49 -9.33 22.72
CA ALA A 182 -1.45 -9.74 23.64
C ALA A 182 -2.05 -10.50 24.84
N PRO A 183 -1.31 -11.47 25.42
CA PRO A 183 -1.71 -12.10 26.66
C PRO A 183 -1.72 -11.11 27.84
N SER A 184 -2.37 -11.49 28.94
CA SER A 184 -2.65 -10.60 30.08
C SER A 184 -1.40 -10.10 30.83
N ASN A 185 -0.24 -10.68 30.58
CA ASN A 185 1.05 -10.23 31.12
C ASN A 185 1.65 -9.06 30.32
N PHE A 186 0.92 -8.48 29.36
CA PHE A 186 1.32 -7.31 28.60
C PHE A 186 0.44 -6.11 28.91
N THR A 187 1.07 -4.96 29.16
CA THR A 187 0.37 -3.69 29.33
C THR A 187 0.89 -2.64 28.36
N TYR A 188 -0.04 -1.93 27.72
CA TYR A 188 0.31 -0.82 26.83
C TYR A 188 0.47 0.47 27.63
N ALA A 189 1.69 1.00 27.66
CA ALA A 189 1.96 2.25 28.32
C ALA A 189 1.37 3.43 27.55
N ARG A 190 0.85 4.44 28.26
CA ARG A 190 0.33 5.66 27.63
C ARG A 190 1.41 6.68 27.29
N ASN A 191 2.54 6.63 28.01
CA ASN A 191 3.65 7.56 27.84
C ASN A 191 4.95 6.79 27.63
N ARG A 192 5.87 7.41 26.91
CA ARG A 192 7.24 6.94 26.79
C ARG A 192 7.99 7.22 28.09
N ASP A 193 8.29 6.17 28.86
CA ASP A 193 9.05 6.25 30.10
C ASP A 193 10.22 5.23 30.12
N HIS A 194 11.05 5.27 31.17
CA HIS A 194 12.20 4.37 31.31
C HIS A 194 11.82 2.95 31.77
N SER A 195 10.54 2.72 32.10
CA SER A 195 10.03 1.42 32.53
C SER A 195 9.44 0.59 31.38
N LEU A 196 9.71 0.99 30.14
CA LEU A 196 9.30 0.26 28.95
C LEU A 196 10.29 -0.86 28.65
N ASP A 197 9.75 -2.07 28.45
CA ASP A 197 10.51 -3.23 28.02
C ASP A 197 10.66 -3.29 26.50
N PHE A 198 9.64 -2.84 25.77
CA PHE A 198 9.58 -2.98 24.33
C PHE A 198 9.07 -1.71 23.63
N PHE A 199 9.63 -1.45 22.45
CA PHE A 199 9.14 -0.42 21.55
C PHE A 199 8.62 -1.01 20.26
N MET A 200 7.36 -0.76 19.94
CA MET A 200 6.69 -1.28 18.75
C MET A 200 6.54 -0.20 17.69
N SER A 201 7.03 -0.47 16.48
CA SER A 201 7.03 0.49 15.38
C SER A 201 6.62 -0.13 14.06
N TYR A 202 6.28 0.74 13.12
CA TYR A 202 5.92 0.42 11.75
C TYR A 202 6.35 1.55 10.82
N ASP A 203 6.24 1.32 9.52
CA ASP A 203 6.82 2.19 8.49
C ASP A 203 6.16 3.58 8.40
N ARG A 204 5.00 3.79 9.02
CA ARG A 204 4.26 5.07 8.97
C ARG A 204 5.07 6.20 9.62
N HIS A 205 5.16 7.32 8.92
CA HIS A 205 5.90 8.53 9.34
C HIS A 205 7.35 8.26 9.80
N GLY A 206 7.99 7.20 9.29
CA GLY A 206 9.36 6.86 9.69
C GLY A 206 9.47 6.38 11.15
N CYS A 207 8.38 5.92 11.78
CA CYS A 207 8.45 5.50 13.19
C CYS A 207 9.46 4.36 13.42
N ASN A 208 9.73 3.51 12.43
CA ASN A 208 10.77 2.47 12.50
C ASN A 208 12.19 3.01 12.75
N GLU A 209 12.43 4.29 12.47
CA GLU A 209 13.72 4.97 12.71
C GLU A 209 13.88 5.43 14.17
N ASN A 210 12.78 5.52 14.92
CA ASN A 210 12.85 5.81 16.36
C ASN A 210 13.57 4.68 17.09
N LEU A 211 14.42 5.06 18.05
CA LEU A 211 15.18 4.12 18.87
C LEU A 211 16.03 3.17 18.02
N SER A 212 16.56 3.66 16.90
CA SER A 212 17.35 2.88 15.95
C SER A 212 18.65 2.31 16.53
N ASP A 213 19.13 2.89 17.63
CA ASP A 213 20.23 2.41 18.47
C ASP A 213 19.91 1.11 19.22
N ARG A 214 18.63 0.80 19.44
CA ARG A 214 18.19 -0.38 20.21
C ARG A 214 18.08 -1.62 19.32
N PRO A 215 18.40 -2.82 19.81
CA PRO A 215 18.34 -4.05 19.00
C PRO A 215 16.90 -4.38 18.59
N ILE A 216 16.73 -4.95 17.40
CA ILE A 216 15.45 -5.48 16.92
C ILE A 216 15.26 -6.88 17.53
N LEU A 217 14.16 -7.06 18.27
CA LEU A 217 13.77 -8.34 18.86
C LEU A 217 13.11 -9.24 17.81
N VAL A 218 12.07 -8.71 17.16
CA VAL A 218 11.32 -9.39 16.10
C VAL A 218 10.87 -8.39 15.05
N ASP A 219 10.70 -8.84 13.81
CA ASP A 219 10.14 -8.03 12.75
C ASP A 219 9.31 -8.82 11.75
N VAL A 220 8.35 -8.13 11.11
CA VAL A 220 7.50 -8.68 10.07
C VAL A 220 7.97 -8.13 8.73
N ARG A 221 8.42 -9.02 7.85
CA ARG A 221 8.93 -8.64 6.52
C ARG A 221 8.07 -9.18 5.39
N ARG A 222 8.00 -8.42 4.29
CA ARG A 222 7.53 -8.89 2.98
C ARG A 222 8.47 -8.40 1.89
N MET A 223 8.76 -9.26 0.93
CA MET A 223 9.70 -8.97 -0.18
C MET A 223 11.02 -8.31 0.29
N GLY A 224 11.57 -8.77 1.43
CA GLY A 224 12.83 -8.25 1.98
C GLY A 224 12.73 -6.90 2.69
N ARG A 225 11.53 -6.36 2.94
CA ARG A 225 11.32 -5.09 3.66
C ARG A 225 10.48 -5.28 4.91
N THR A 226 10.82 -4.55 5.96
CA THR A 226 10.13 -4.54 7.24
C THR A 226 8.86 -3.69 7.16
N LEU A 227 7.72 -4.29 7.50
CA LEU A 227 6.43 -3.60 7.66
C LEU A 227 6.31 -3.02 9.07
N SER A 228 6.61 -3.86 10.06
CA SER A 228 6.63 -3.52 11.48
C SER A 228 7.70 -4.29 12.22
N LEU A 229 8.15 -3.75 13.34
CA LEU A 229 9.20 -4.34 14.18
C LEU A 229 8.96 -4.03 15.66
N VAL A 230 9.57 -4.83 16.52
CA VAL A 230 9.68 -4.58 17.95
C VAL A 230 11.15 -4.47 18.30
N ARG A 231 11.51 -3.44 19.05
CA ARG A 231 12.85 -3.26 19.63
C ARG A 231 12.85 -3.64 21.09
N ASP A 232 13.93 -4.28 21.52
CA ASP A 232 14.15 -4.59 22.93
C ASP A 232 14.75 -3.37 23.64
N LEU A 233 14.05 -2.90 24.68
CA LEU A 233 14.49 -1.81 25.54
C LEU A 233 15.03 -2.33 26.87
N ARG A 234 15.08 -3.65 27.09
CA ARG A 234 15.65 -4.24 28.29
C ARG A 234 17.17 -4.34 28.12
N GLY A 235 17.91 -3.50 28.87
CA GLY A 235 19.38 -3.46 28.84
C GLY A 235 19.96 -2.10 28.42
N SER A 236 21.26 -1.90 28.65
CA SER A 236 22.00 -0.69 28.22
C SER A 236 22.08 -0.61 26.69
N PRO A 237 22.05 0.60 26.10
CA PRO A 237 22.26 0.77 24.65
C PRO A 237 23.66 0.33 24.22
#